data_AF-A0A2N9JMR1-F1
#
_entry.id   AF-A0A2N9JMR1-F1
#
_cell.length_a   1.000
_cell.length_b   1.000
_cell.length_c   1.000
_cell.angle_alpha   90.00
_cell.angle_beta   90.00
_cell.angle_gamma   90.00
#
_symmetry.space_group_name_H-M   'P 1'
#
loop_
_entity.id
_entity.type
_entity.pdbx_description
1 polymer ?
#
loop_
_entity_poly.entity_id
_entity_poly.type
_entity_poly.pdbx_seq_one_letter_code
_entity_poly.pdbx_strand_id
1 'polypeptide(L)'
;MASDFGATYSEMEGAATKLRDGKSSVDDTLDELQGIIDELVQEGFKTEHASGAYADAYKDLTTSLKDASVAVEEMADALDKMAQKIQEEDANMAGGA
;
A
#
# COMPACT_ATOMS: atom_id res chain seq x y z
N MET A 1 13.38 30.55 6.57
CA MET A 1 13.67 29.18 7.03
C MET A 1 12.37 28.41 7.36
N ALA A 2 11.32 29.02 7.95
CA ALA A 2 10.07 28.31 8.28
C ALA A 2 9.19 27.86 7.09
N SER A 3 9.35 28.45 5.89
CA SER A 3 8.49 28.15 4.73
C SER A 3 8.90 26.90 3.94
N ASP A 4 10.15 26.46 4.10
CA ASP A 4 10.71 25.30 3.37
C ASP A 4 10.22 23.99 3.99
N PHE A 5 10.30 23.91 5.32
CA PHE A 5 9.78 22.77 6.09
C PHE A 5 8.26 22.62 6.02
N GLY A 6 7.54 23.74 5.88
CA GLY A 6 6.09 23.74 5.74
C GLY A 6 5.59 23.01 4.50
N ALA A 7 6.32 23.18 3.39
CA ALA A 7 6.09 22.41 2.19
C ALA A 7 6.48 20.94 2.40
N THR A 8 7.61 20.68 3.05
CA THR A 8 8.13 19.31 3.24
C THR A 8 7.22 18.41 4.09
N TYR A 9 6.63 18.88 5.21
CA TYR A 9 5.70 18.04 5.98
C TYR A 9 4.45 17.71 5.15
N SER A 10 3.90 18.71 4.45
CA SER A 10 2.68 18.55 3.66
C SER A 10 2.92 17.63 2.46
N GLU A 11 4.13 17.67 1.89
CA GLU A 11 4.59 16.74 0.87
C GLU A 11 4.69 15.31 1.40
N MET A 12 5.20 15.11 2.62
CA MET A 12 5.28 13.79 3.27
C MET A 12 3.88 13.21 3.53
N GLU A 13 2.97 13.99 4.13
CA GLU A 13 1.57 13.58 4.37
C GLU A 13 0.85 13.27 3.05
N GLY A 14 1.08 14.10 2.03
CA GLY A 14 0.52 13.92 0.69
C GLY A 14 1.05 12.66 0.00
N ALA A 15 2.34 12.34 0.18
CA ALA A 15 2.94 11.12 -0.32
C ALA A 15 2.41 9.88 0.43
N ALA A 16 2.29 9.93 1.76
CA ALA A 16 1.71 8.86 2.57
C ALA A 16 0.27 8.55 2.15
N THR A 17 -0.55 9.59 1.94
CA THR A 17 -1.93 9.44 1.44
C THR A 17 -1.95 8.73 0.08
N LYS A 18 -1.12 9.17 -0.88
CA LYS A 18 -1.05 8.53 -2.21
C LYS A 18 -0.60 7.07 -2.14
N LEU A 19 0.31 6.73 -1.22
CA LEU A 19 0.75 5.35 -1.02
C LEU A 19 -0.41 4.49 -0.51
N ARG A 20 -1.20 4.97 0.45
CA ARG A 20 -2.39 4.27 0.97
C ARG A 20 -3.48 4.11 -0.09
N ASP A 21 -3.74 5.15 -0.88
CA ASP A 21 -4.70 5.09 -1.98
C ASP A 21 -4.27 4.06 -3.04
N GLY A 22 -2.99 4.07 -3.43
CA GLY A 22 -2.41 3.12 -4.37
C GLY A 22 -2.47 1.68 -3.84
N LYS A 23 -2.18 1.49 -2.55
CA LYS A 23 -2.32 0.21 -1.85
C LYS A 23 -3.75 -0.32 -1.93
N SER A 24 -4.75 0.49 -1.54
CA SER A 24 -6.16 0.09 -1.58
C SER A 24 -6.59 -0.33 -2.99
N SER A 25 -6.20 0.45 -4.00
CA SER A 25 -6.54 0.13 -5.39
C SER A 25 -5.93 -1.20 -5.86
N VAL A 26 -4.72 -1.53 -5.41
CA VAL A 26 -4.08 -2.82 -5.72
C VAL A 26 -4.80 -3.96 -5.02
N ASP A 27 -5.09 -3.82 -3.73
CA ASP A 27 -5.80 -4.84 -2.94
C ASP A 27 -7.18 -5.15 -3.56
N ASP A 28 -7.96 -4.12 -3.90
CA ASP A 28 -9.28 -4.27 -4.53
C ASP A 28 -9.19 -4.99 -5.88
N THR A 29 -8.20 -4.64 -6.71
CA THR A 29 -7.99 -5.28 -8.03
C THR A 29 -7.65 -6.75 -7.88
N LEU A 30 -6.85 -7.12 -6.87
CA LEU A 30 -6.46 -8.50 -6.64
C LEU A 30 -7.61 -9.34 -6.11
N ASP A 31 -8.42 -8.79 -5.21
CA ASP A 31 -9.58 -9.51 -4.70
C ASP A 31 -10.62 -9.74 -5.83
N GLU A 32 -10.82 -8.78 -6.74
CA GLU A 32 -11.67 -8.96 -7.94
C GLU A 32 -11.15 -10.08 -8.84
N LEU A 33 -9.87 -10.02 -9.20
CA LEU A 33 -9.24 -11.01 -10.07
C LEU A 33 -9.27 -12.42 -9.44
N GLN A 34 -9.13 -12.54 -8.11
CA GLN A 34 -9.22 -13.82 -7.41
C GLN A 34 -10.60 -14.45 -7.55
N GLY A 35 -11.66 -13.64 -7.42
CA GLY A 35 -13.04 -14.10 -7.59
C GLY A 35 -13.29 -14.71 -8.98
N ILE A 36 -12.76 -14.09 -10.04
CA ILE A 36 -12.87 -14.62 -11.40
C ILE A 36 -12.20 -16.00 -11.53
N ILE A 37 -11.02 -16.18 -10.91
CA ILE A 37 -10.32 -17.46 -10.96
C ILE A 37 -11.06 -18.53 -10.16
N ASP A 38 -11.58 -18.17 -8.99
CA ASP A 38 -12.39 -19.07 -8.17
C ASP A 38 -13.65 -19.54 -8.92
N GLU A 39 -14.34 -18.64 -9.63
CA GLU A 39 -15.49 -18.97 -10.49
C GLU A 39 -15.09 -19.94 -11.61
N LEU A 40 -14.02 -19.65 -12.36
CA LEU A 40 -13.57 -20.50 -13.46
C LEU A 40 -13.17 -21.92 -12.98
N VAL A 41 -12.51 -22.02 -11.83
CA VAL A 41 -12.14 -23.31 -11.23
C VAL A 41 -13.37 -24.09 -10.78
N GLN A 42 -14.39 -23.41 -10.25
CA GLN A 42 -15.66 -24.02 -9.83
C GLN A 42 -16.54 -24.45 -11.01
N GLU A 43 -16.67 -23.61 -12.05
CA GLU A 43 -17.54 -23.84 -13.22
C GLU A 43 -17.01 -24.88 -14.21
N GLY A 44 -15.79 -25.40 -13.99
CA GLY A 44 -15.30 -26.55 -14.72
C GLY A 44 -14.28 -26.25 -15.80
N PHE A 45 -13.42 -25.24 -15.60
CA PHE A 45 -12.15 -25.07 -16.32
C PHE A 45 -11.16 -26.23 -16.00
N LYS A 46 -11.63 -27.47 -15.95
CA LYS A 46 -10.90 -28.69 -15.61
C LYS A 46 -10.43 -29.39 -16.87
N THR A 47 -9.38 -28.86 -17.48
CA THR A 47 -8.30 -29.79 -17.84
C THR A 47 -7.45 -29.88 -16.58
N GLU A 48 -7.60 -30.97 -15.81
CA GLU A 48 -7.17 -31.10 -14.39
C GLU A 48 -5.79 -30.52 -14.06
N HIS A 49 -4.87 -30.50 -15.02
CA HIS A 49 -3.50 -30.06 -14.81
C HIS A 49 -3.29 -28.54 -15.00
N ALA A 50 -4.08 -27.88 -15.85
CA ALA A 50 -3.87 -26.47 -16.19
C ALA A 50 -4.57 -25.53 -15.20
N SER A 51 -5.76 -25.88 -14.70
CA SER A 51 -6.47 -25.06 -13.70
C SER A 51 -5.82 -25.09 -12.33
N GLY A 52 -5.28 -26.23 -11.89
CA GLY A 52 -4.56 -26.32 -10.61
C GLY A 52 -3.33 -25.42 -10.61
N ALA A 53 -2.47 -25.55 -11.62
CA ALA A 53 -1.26 -24.73 -11.75
C ALA A 53 -1.58 -23.23 -11.85
N TYR A 54 -2.65 -22.87 -12.56
CA TYR A 54 -3.09 -21.48 -12.68
C TYR A 54 -3.60 -20.93 -11.34
N ALA A 55 -4.42 -21.69 -10.61
CA ALA A 55 -4.93 -21.29 -9.31
C ALA A 55 -3.81 -21.12 -8.27
N ASP A 56 -2.84 -22.04 -8.25
CA ASP A 56 -1.67 -21.96 -7.36
C ASP A 56 -0.83 -20.71 -7.68
N ALA A 57 -0.49 -20.50 -8.96
CA ALA A 57 0.28 -19.32 -9.39
C ALA A 57 -0.45 -18.01 -9.06
N TYR A 58 -1.77 -17.98 -9.19
CA TYR A 58 -2.59 -16.83 -8.85
C TYR A 58 -2.57 -16.56 -7.33
N LYS A 59 -2.72 -17.60 -6.51
CA LYS A 59 -2.63 -17.50 -5.05
C LYS A 59 -1.26 -16.99 -4.58
N ASP A 60 -0.19 -17.46 -5.19
CA ASP A 60 1.18 -17.03 -4.89
C ASP A 60 1.40 -15.55 -5.25
N LEU A 61 0.87 -15.12 -6.41
CA LEU A 61 0.88 -13.71 -6.82
C LEU A 61 0.12 -12.83 -5.82
N THR A 62 -1.11 -13.21 -5.46
CA THR A 62 -1.92 -12.45 -4.50
C THR A 62 -1.24 -12.36 -3.14
N THR A 63 -0.60 -13.43 -2.67
CA THR A 63 0.17 -13.42 -1.41
C THR A 63 1.34 -12.45 -1.51
N SER A 64 2.14 -12.54 -2.57
CA SER A 64 3.32 -11.68 -2.77
C SER A 64 2.95 -10.20 -2.88
N LEU A 65 1.82 -9.90 -3.53
CA LEU A 65 1.32 -8.54 -3.65
C LEU A 65 0.69 -8.02 -2.36
N LYS A 66 0.04 -8.87 -1.55
CA LYS A 66 -0.39 -8.52 -0.19
C LYS A 66 0.80 -8.17 0.69
N ASP A 67 1.90 -8.91 0.59
CA ASP A 67 3.15 -8.57 1.30
C ASP A 67 3.72 -7.22 0.82
N ALA A 68 3.71 -6.97 -0.49
CA ALA A 68 4.11 -5.67 -1.03
C ALA A 68 3.19 -4.52 -0.57
N SER A 69 1.88 -4.77 -0.49
CA SER A 69 0.85 -3.85 0.01
C SER A 69 1.10 -3.47 1.47
N VAL A 70 1.49 -4.44 2.32
CA VAL A 70 1.94 -4.18 3.70
C VAL A 70 3.19 -3.30 3.72
N ALA A 71 4.19 -3.59 2.91
CA ALA A 71 5.40 -2.77 2.83
C ALA A 71 5.10 -1.32 2.39
N VAL A 72 4.11 -1.12 1.51
CA VAL A 72 3.64 0.22 1.11
C VAL A 72 2.98 0.97 2.28
N GLU A 73 2.17 0.28 3.10
CA GLU A 73 1.61 0.86 4.32
C GLU A 73 2.71 1.27 5.31
N GLU A 74 3.72 0.42 5.52
CA GLU A 74 4.84 0.73 6.40
C GLU A 74 5.63 1.96 5.94
N MET A 75 5.76 2.16 4.62
CA MET A 75 6.37 3.37 4.05
C MET A 75 5.50 4.62 4.29
N ALA A 76 4.19 4.51 4.14
CA ALA A 76 3.27 5.61 4.45
C ALA A 76 3.34 6.00 5.94
N ASP A 77 3.36 5.02 6.84
CA ASP A 77 3.52 5.23 8.28
C ASP A 77 4.86 5.87 8.64
N ALA A 78 5.94 5.51 7.93
CA ALA A 78 7.25 6.11 8.14
C ALA A 78 7.27 7.60 7.76
N LEU A 79 6.59 7.97 6.66
CA LEU A 79 6.44 9.36 6.24
C LEU A 79 5.65 10.18 7.26
N ASP A 80 4.53 9.65 7.77
CA ASP A 80 3.71 10.34 8.78
C ASP A 80 4.51 10.56 10.09
N LYS A 81 5.25 9.55 10.54
CA LYS A 81 6.11 9.67 11.73
C LYS A 81 7.22 10.71 11.54
N MET A 82 7.77 10.82 10.33
CA MET A 82 8.80 11.81 10.02
C MET A 82 8.21 13.22 10.02
N ALA A 83 7.03 13.40 9.40
CA ALA A 83 6.31 14.68 9.41
C ALA A 83 5.99 15.15 10.85
N GLN A 84 5.51 14.25 11.71
CA GLN A 84 5.23 14.54 13.12
C GLN A 84 6.47 15.00 13.88
N LYS A 85 7.60 14.28 13.74
CA LYS A 85 8.86 14.64 14.41
C LYS A 85 9.35 16.03 14.01
N ILE A 86 9.30 16.33 12.71
CA ILE A 86 9.68 17.64 12.19
C ILE A 86 8.79 18.74 12.79
N GLN A 87 7.48 18.51 12.83
CA GLN A 87 6.53 19.47 13.41
C GLN A 87 6.80 19.72 14.90
N GLU A 88 7.12 18.68 15.66
CA GLU A 88 7.48 18.79 17.08
C GLU A 88 8.79 19.56 17.29
N GLU A 89 9.82 19.27 16.50
CA GLU A 89 11.10 19.99 16.54
C GLU A 89 10.92 21.48 16.24
N ASP A 90 10.13 21.82 15.21
CA ASP A 90 9.80 23.20 14.85
C ASP A 90 9.02 23.93 15.96
N ALA A 91 8.02 23.28 16.56
CA ALA A 91 7.25 23.86 17.66
C ALA A 91 8.13 24.18 18.88
N ASN A 92 9.10 23.30 19.19
CA ASN A 92 10.05 23.50 20.27
C ASN A 92 11.03 24.65 19.97
N MET A 93 11.52 24.77 18.74
CA MET A 93 12.39 25.87 18.32
C MET A 93 11.66 27.22 18.31
N ALA A 94 10.39 27.25 17.91
CA ALA A 94 9.58 28.47 17.88
C ALA A 94 9.14 28.93 19.28
N GLY A 95 8.92 28.01 20.22
CA GLY A 95 8.55 28.32 21.60
C GLY A 95 9.72 28.70 22.52
N GLY A 96 10.96 28.52 22.07
CA GLY A 96 12.19 28.81 22.83
C GLY A 96 12.82 30.19 22.59
N ALA A 97 12.15 31.07 21.82
CA ALA A 97 12.62 32.42 21.46
C ALA A 97 11.88 33.53 22.23
#